data_AF-A0A4U1CUW2-F1
#
_entry.id   AF-A0A4U1CUW2-F1
#
_cell.length_a   1.000
_cell.length_b   1.000
_cell.length_c   1.000
_cell.angle_alpha   90.00
_cell.angle_beta   90.00
_cell.angle_gamma   90.00
#
_symmetry.space_group_name_H-M   'P 1'
#
loop_
_entity.id
_entity.type
_entity.pdbx_description
1 polymer ?
#
loop_
_entity_poly.entity_id
_entity_poly.type
_entity_poly.pdbx_seq_one_letter_code
_entity_poly.pdbx_strand_id
1 'polypeptide(L)'
;MKTLNKKHQLIVINSLGIICLLLLLMFLPSCNKDFPNTLRTEYPGDTTDIKEGKRKVLYLILDGVRGNAVSSLLPKNISLVARNSIYTYDGLSDYQANTITNAAGWANMTTGVNGEKHKITSESFTGSDLVSYPTLFTRLKAANPRYRTISIAVSTAFNTNLAIDATEKQTLTTDLAVKDALISELKTKDADLIVGQFHSAEVEGAANGYETTNTAYTAAITTLDGYIGNIMNELKARPNFIKENWLVVIASNKGGVAVTLPGSSDLGAYGDPTRNNFIIYYNPKFSTQPLSRPDANSFPYVGFGPRFQATTTSSGSATLNNTAIGNFGTTGEFTFMFKMRNDASSPNYYPAFLGKRANFNSVDGLGWGFLFGADDYQLDWGGSPRPGGGKVRDGVWHSIAFKIFTLSGTRYLALFTDGVKKTANLNINSKNVNNSAALRIGANLAGNDSELTNIIIKDVALFNVAMSDAELSTNMRKELTNLNPFFGNLIGWWPGNEASGNTIVDFSGKGNNFITNADVTRASFEDLSPNVSPLISTASYRVVINSVDIPTQIYQWMGIAPTANWKLDGKVWKLLYTDVRNN
;
A
#
# COMPACT_ATOMS: atom_id res chain seq x y z
N MET A 1 -20.94 -20.36 87.29
CA MET A 1 -20.69 -19.95 85.90
C MET A 1 -21.68 -20.68 85.00
N LYS A 2 -22.80 -20.04 84.67
CA LYS A 2 -23.93 -20.70 84.00
C LYS A 2 -23.66 -20.79 82.50
N THR A 3 -23.48 -22.02 82.03
CA THR A 3 -23.41 -22.43 80.64
C THR A 3 -24.72 -22.05 79.92
N LEU A 4 -24.64 -21.05 79.03
CA LEU A 4 -25.75 -20.73 78.14
C LEU A 4 -25.98 -21.87 77.16
N ASN A 5 -27.24 -22.25 77.03
CA ASN A 5 -27.78 -23.36 76.25
C ASN A 5 -27.51 -23.19 74.74
N LYS A 6 -26.99 -24.25 74.06
CA LYS A 6 -26.62 -24.27 72.64
C LYS A 6 -27.70 -23.79 71.65
N LYS A 7 -28.98 -23.78 72.05
CA LYS A 7 -30.07 -23.19 71.25
C LYS A 7 -30.02 -21.66 71.15
N HIS A 8 -29.44 -20.97 72.14
CA HIS A 8 -29.31 -19.49 72.12
C HIS A 8 -28.09 -19.03 71.31
N GLN A 9 -27.05 -19.84 71.15
CA GLN A 9 -25.91 -19.50 70.29
C GLN A 9 -26.27 -19.58 68.79
N LEU A 10 -27.15 -20.50 68.39
CA LEU A 10 -27.58 -20.64 66.99
C LEU A 10 -28.50 -19.48 66.53
N ILE A 11 -29.32 -18.94 67.45
CA ILE A 11 -30.19 -17.79 67.17
C ILE A 11 -29.36 -16.49 67.10
N VAL A 12 -28.36 -16.33 67.96
CA VAL A 12 -27.48 -15.15 67.96
C VAL A 12 -26.58 -15.11 66.71
N ILE A 13 -26.08 -16.25 66.23
CA ILE A 13 -25.24 -16.32 65.02
C ILE A 13 -26.07 -16.04 63.74
N ASN A 14 -27.31 -16.53 63.64
CA ASN A 14 -28.19 -16.19 62.53
C ASN A 14 -28.72 -14.75 62.59
N SER A 15 -28.89 -14.19 63.79
CA SER A 15 -29.28 -12.78 63.97
C SER A 15 -28.14 -11.82 63.62
N LEU A 16 -26.89 -12.15 63.99
CA LEU A 16 -25.71 -11.36 63.62
C LEU A 16 -25.41 -11.44 62.11
N GLY A 17 -25.61 -12.61 61.48
CA GLY A 17 -25.47 -12.78 60.04
C GLY A 17 -26.50 -11.99 59.24
N ILE A 18 -27.76 -11.94 59.69
CA ILE A 18 -28.83 -11.13 59.08
C ILE A 18 -28.60 -9.63 59.33
N ILE A 19 -28.11 -9.24 60.52
CA ILE A 19 -27.76 -7.85 60.83
C ILE A 19 -26.54 -7.39 60.03
N CYS A 20 -25.52 -8.24 59.81
CA CYS A 20 -24.39 -7.93 58.93
C CYS A 20 -24.80 -7.86 57.45
N LEU A 21 -25.76 -8.68 57.00
CA LEU A 21 -26.29 -8.62 55.62
C LEU A 21 -27.17 -7.37 55.41
N LEU A 22 -27.96 -6.97 56.42
CA LEU A 22 -28.75 -5.73 56.43
C LEU A 22 -27.86 -4.47 56.54
N LEU A 23 -26.75 -4.53 57.29
CA LEU A 23 -25.77 -3.44 57.36
C LEU A 23 -24.93 -3.32 56.07
N LEU A 24 -24.66 -4.42 55.36
CA LEU A 24 -24.02 -4.37 54.03
C LEU A 24 -24.95 -3.81 52.94
N LEU A 25 -26.27 -3.97 53.09
CA LEU A 25 -27.30 -3.43 52.18
C LEU A 25 -27.59 -1.93 52.43
N MET A 26 -27.17 -1.36 53.56
CA MET A 26 -27.37 0.06 53.89
C MET A 26 -26.21 0.98 53.48
N PHE A 27 -25.15 0.45 52.85
CA PHE A 27 -24.03 1.24 52.28
C PHE A 27 -23.99 1.26 50.74
N LEU A 28 -25.12 1.01 50.07
CA LEU A 28 -25.29 1.36 48.67
C LEU A 28 -26.22 2.56 48.52
N PRO A 29 -25.75 3.81 48.68
CA PRO A 29 -26.31 4.87 47.87
C PRO A 29 -25.81 4.63 46.43
N SER A 30 -26.54 3.78 45.69
CA SER A 30 -26.61 3.96 44.24
C SER A 30 -27.30 5.30 44.04
N CYS A 31 -26.49 6.35 43.88
CA CYS A 31 -26.93 7.60 43.30
C CYS A 31 -27.35 7.30 41.85
N ASN A 32 -28.61 6.91 41.66
CA ASN A 32 -29.30 7.06 40.39
C ASN A 32 -29.86 8.49 40.29
N LYS A 33 -28.99 9.48 40.52
CA LYS A 33 -29.22 10.85 40.10
C LYS A 33 -28.47 11.01 38.80
N ASP A 34 -29.19 11.31 37.73
CA ASP A 34 -28.60 11.83 36.51
C ASP A 34 -27.54 12.86 36.89
N PHE A 35 -26.33 12.71 36.34
CA PHE A 35 -25.38 13.81 36.37
C PHE A 35 -26.14 15.05 35.89
N PRO A 36 -26.30 16.10 36.72
CA PRO A 36 -26.87 17.33 36.23
C PRO A 36 -26.02 17.73 35.03
N ASN A 37 -26.68 17.95 33.90
CA ASN A 37 -26.02 18.52 32.75
C ASN A 37 -25.47 19.90 33.18
N THR A 38 -24.21 19.94 33.58
CA THR A 38 -23.52 21.18 33.97
C THR A 38 -23.05 21.97 32.75
N LEU A 39 -23.45 21.56 31.54
CA LEU A 39 -23.52 22.52 30.44
C LEU A 39 -24.58 23.55 30.83
N ARG A 40 -24.12 24.79 31.03
CA ARG A 40 -24.98 25.97 31.08
C ARG A 40 -26.06 25.83 29.99
N THR A 41 -27.31 25.71 30.41
CA THR A 41 -28.48 25.70 29.50
C THR A 41 -28.76 27.06 28.89
N GLU A 42 -27.95 28.06 29.23
CA GLU A 42 -27.83 29.33 28.55
C GLU A 42 -26.34 29.58 28.33
N TYR A 43 -25.84 29.20 27.16
CA TYR A 43 -24.68 29.93 26.64
C TYR A 43 -25.18 31.37 26.42
N PRO A 44 -24.57 32.39 27.06
CA PRO A 44 -24.65 33.73 26.53
C PRO A 44 -24.24 33.62 25.06
N GLY A 45 -25.04 34.18 24.15
CA GLY A 45 -24.76 34.14 22.71
C GLY A 45 -23.27 34.37 22.47
N ASP A 46 -22.67 33.44 21.73
CA ASP A 46 -21.25 33.44 21.38
C ASP A 46 -20.83 34.86 21.04
N THR A 47 -20.06 35.49 21.94
CA THR A 47 -19.55 36.85 21.77
C THR A 47 -18.41 36.91 20.75
N THR A 48 -18.21 35.85 19.96
CA THR A 48 -17.66 35.97 18.62
C THR A 48 -18.79 35.81 17.62
N ASP A 49 -19.28 36.93 17.10
CA ASP A 49 -20.18 37.04 15.94
C ASP A 49 -19.51 36.53 14.64
N ILE A 50 -18.81 35.39 14.68
CA ILE A 50 -18.42 34.66 13.48
C ILE A 50 -19.69 33.96 13.00
N LYS A 51 -20.44 34.63 12.13
CA LYS A 51 -21.50 34.00 11.33
C LYS A 51 -20.88 32.88 10.50
N GLU A 52 -20.79 31.67 11.04
CA GLU A 52 -20.33 30.50 10.29
C GLU A 52 -21.39 30.20 9.23
N GLY A 53 -21.09 30.54 7.97
CA GLY A 53 -22.00 30.33 6.84
C GLY A 53 -22.42 28.87 6.71
N LYS A 54 -23.54 28.62 6.02
CA LYS A 54 -24.06 27.26 5.78
C LYS A 54 -22.98 26.40 5.12
N ARG A 55 -22.55 25.32 5.80
CA ARG A 55 -21.52 24.40 5.33
C ARG A 55 -21.99 23.68 4.07
N LYS A 56 -21.14 23.68 3.04
CA LYS A 56 -21.40 23.09 1.73
C LYS A 56 -20.14 22.43 1.18
N VAL A 57 -20.31 21.46 0.30
CA VAL A 57 -19.21 20.75 -0.36
C VAL A 57 -19.40 20.71 -1.87
N LEU A 58 -18.36 21.09 -2.60
CA LEU A 58 -18.23 20.82 -4.03
C LEU A 58 -17.11 19.80 -4.21
N TYR A 59 -17.40 18.64 -4.77
CA TYR A 59 -16.45 17.55 -4.92
C TYR A 59 -16.29 17.18 -6.40
N LEU A 60 -15.14 17.47 -6.97
CA LEU A 60 -14.80 17.22 -8.37
C LEU A 60 -13.83 16.03 -8.45
N ILE A 61 -14.25 15.00 -9.17
CA ILE A 61 -13.50 13.77 -9.42
C ILE A 61 -13.01 13.81 -10.88
N LEU A 62 -11.69 13.81 -11.08
CA LEU A 62 -11.06 13.76 -12.40
C LEU A 62 -10.45 12.38 -12.60
N ASP A 63 -11.11 11.51 -13.36
CA ASP A 63 -10.61 10.15 -13.51
C ASP A 63 -9.28 10.10 -14.27
N GLY A 64 -8.40 9.20 -13.84
CA GLY A 64 -7.16 8.87 -14.54
C GLY A 64 -6.09 9.96 -14.52
N VAL A 65 -6.35 11.12 -13.90
CA VAL A 65 -5.37 12.21 -13.81
C VAL A 65 -4.32 11.88 -12.74
N ARG A 66 -3.14 11.44 -13.15
CA ARG A 66 -2.01 11.20 -12.23
C ARG A 66 -1.59 12.48 -11.52
N GLY A 67 -1.31 12.38 -10.23
CA GLY A 67 -0.87 13.54 -9.44
C GLY A 67 0.47 14.10 -9.90
N ASN A 68 1.40 13.24 -10.33
CA ASN A 68 2.66 13.68 -10.92
C ASN A 68 2.47 14.51 -12.20
N ALA A 69 1.48 14.18 -13.04
CA ALA A 69 1.17 14.95 -14.24
C ALA A 69 0.67 16.35 -13.89
N VAL A 70 -0.18 16.48 -12.87
CA VAL A 70 -0.61 17.79 -12.36
C VAL A 70 0.59 18.59 -11.82
N SER A 71 1.47 17.95 -11.04
CA SER A 71 2.66 18.60 -10.49
C SER A 71 3.65 19.05 -11.57
N SER A 72 3.76 18.32 -12.68
CA SER A 72 4.66 18.67 -13.79
C SER A 72 4.08 19.69 -14.75
N LEU A 73 2.79 19.57 -15.10
CA LEU A 73 2.12 20.45 -16.07
C LEU A 73 1.73 21.78 -15.46
N LEU A 74 1.53 21.82 -14.13
CA LEU A 74 1.02 22.98 -13.39
C LEU A 74 -0.23 23.62 -14.05
N PRO A 75 -1.34 22.88 -14.22
CA PRO A 75 -2.54 23.44 -14.84
C PRO A 75 -3.00 24.72 -14.12
N LYS A 76 -3.39 25.73 -14.89
CA LYS A 76 -3.54 27.11 -14.41
C LYS A 76 -4.55 27.22 -13.26
N ASN A 77 -5.76 26.68 -13.44
CA ASN A 77 -6.84 26.86 -12.47
C ASN A 77 -6.64 25.97 -11.25
N ILE A 78 -6.17 24.73 -11.42
CA ILE A 78 -5.77 23.85 -10.31
C ILE A 78 -4.66 24.51 -9.46
N SER A 79 -3.66 25.12 -10.10
CA SER A 79 -2.58 25.85 -9.42
C SER A 79 -3.10 27.07 -8.65
N LEU A 80 -4.15 27.74 -9.14
CA LEU A 80 -4.80 28.84 -8.41
C LEU A 80 -5.58 28.34 -7.19
N VAL A 81 -6.30 27.22 -7.34
CA VAL A 81 -7.00 26.56 -6.22
C VAL A 81 -5.99 26.13 -5.15
N ALA A 82 -4.86 25.54 -5.53
CA ALA A 82 -3.84 25.07 -4.59
C ALA A 82 -3.34 26.16 -3.61
N ARG A 83 -3.39 27.44 -3.98
CA ARG A 83 -2.93 28.57 -3.13
C ARG A 83 -3.73 28.77 -1.84
N ASN A 84 -4.98 28.33 -1.76
CA ASN A 84 -5.74 28.31 -0.50
C ASN A 84 -6.21 26.91 -0.20
N SER A 85 -5.26 25.98 -0.21
CA SER A 85 -5.55 24.57 -0.02
C SER A 85 -4.52 23.88 0.86
N ILE A 86 -4.98 22.84 1.54
CA ILE A 86 -4.11 21.72 1.89
C ILE A 86 -4.22 20.68 0.77
N TYR A 87 -3.10 20.21 0.25
CA TYR A 87 -3.12 19.35 -0.94
C TYR A 87 -1.90 18.43 -1.04
N THR A 88 -2.02 17.40 -1.87
CA THR A 88 -0.92 16.53 -2.28
C THR A 88 -1.04 16.15 -3.75
N TYR A 89 0.10 15.97 -4.40
CA TYR A 89 0.23 15.33 -5.72
C TYR A 89 0.75 13.88 -5.61
N ASP A 90 1.06 13.44 -4.40
CA ASP A 90 1.63 12.13 -4.08
C ASP A 90 0.62 11.20 -3.41
N GLY A 91 -0.67 11.55 -3.45
CA GLY A 91 -1.72 10.74 -2.85
C GLY A 91 -1.81 9.37 -3.51
N LEU A 92 -2.35 8.42 -2.76
CA LEU A 92 -2.59 7.07 -3.24
C LEU A 92 -4.07 6.70 -3.19
N SER A 93 -4.52 6.04 -4.25
CA SER A 93 -5.84 5.38 -4.26
C SER A 93 -5.89 4.28 -3.20
N ASP A 94 -4.84 3.46 -3.12
CA ASP A 94 -4.64 2.38 -2.15
C ASP A 94 -3.13 2.08 -2.05
N TYR A 95 -2.64 1.55 -0.94
CA TYR A 95 -1.24 1.17 -0.73
C TYR A 95 -0.99 -0.35 -0.76
N GLN A 96 -2.05 -1.14 -0.78
CA GLN A 96 -1.96 -2.60 -0.76
C GLN A 96 -1.48 -3.15 -2.10
N ALA A 97 -1.00 -4.39 -2.13
CA ALA A 97 -0.75 -5.08 -3.40
C ALA A 97 -2.09 -5.59 -3.96
N ASN A 98 -2.77 -4.74 -4.72
CA ASN A 98 -4.03 -5.02 -5.44
C ASN A 98 -4.01 -4.47 -6.88
N THR A 99 -5.00 -4.77 -7.71
CA THR A 99 -5.22 -4.03 -8.96
C THR A 99 -6.14 -2.85 -8.67
N ILE A 100 -5.77 -1.65 -9.14
CA ILE A 100 -6.61 -0.45 -8.98
C ILE A 100 -7.40 -0.20 -10.26
N THR A 101 -8.72 -0.30 -10.13
CA THR A 101 -9.72 -0.02 -11.17
C THR A 101 -10.40 1.33 -10.93
N ASN A 102 -11.14 1.84 -11.92
CA ASN A 102 -11.93 3.04 -11.73
C ASN A 102 -12.99 2.84 -10.63
N ALA A 103 -13.71 1.71 -10.68
CA ALA A 103 -14.71 1.36 -9.66
C ALA A 103 -14.12 1.28 -8.24
N ALA A 104 -12.94 0.67 -8.07
CA ALA A 104 -12.27 0.60 -6.77
C ALA A 104 -11.83 2.00 -6.29
N GLY A 105 -11.22 2.80 -7.17
CA GLY A 105 -10.79 4.16 -6.84
C GLY A 105 -11.97 5.07 -6.44
N TRP A 106 -13.09 5.00 -7.15
CA TRP A 106 -14.31 5.71 -6.78
C TRP A 106 -14.89 5.24 -5.44
N ALA A 107 -14.86 3.93 -5.19
CA ALA A 107 -15.34 3.36 -3.93
C ALA A 107 -14.49 3.83 -2.73
N ASN A 108 -13.16 3.83 -2.85
CA ASN A 108 -12.26 4.37 -1.81
C ASN A 108 -12.63 5.81 -1.46
N MET A 109 -12.80 6.63 -2.50
CA MET A 109 -13.11 8.05 -2.43
C MET A 109 -14.51 8.41 -1.95
N THR A 110 -15.44 7.47 -1.98
CA THR A 110 -16.83 7.71 -1.57
C THR A 110 -17.21 7.01 -0.28
N THR A 111 -16.56 5.90 0.09
CA THR A 111 -16.84 5.13 1.31
C THR A 111 -15.92 5.49 2.47
N GLY A 112 -14.67 5.87 2.17
CA GLY A 112 -13.64 6.17 3.15
C GLY A 112 -12.95 4.92 3.71
N VAL A 113 -13.09 3.79 3.01
CA VAL A 113 -12.42 2.52 3.28
C VAL A 113 -11.80 1.96 2.01
N ASN A 114 -10.85 1.03 2.14
CA ASN A 114 -10.17 0.40 0.99
C ASN A 114 -10.88 -0.85 0.44
N GLY A 115 -10.30 -1.44 -0.62
CA GLY A 115 -10.83 -2.61 -1.33
C GLY A 115 -11.03 -3.85 -0.46
N GLU A 116 -10.22 -4.03 0.59
CA GLU A 116 -10.39 -5.12 1.55
C GLU A 116 -11.69 -5.02 2.34
N LYS A 117 -12.24 -3.81 2.53
CA LYS A 117 -13.49 -3.60 3.25
C LYS A 117 -14.69 -3.52 2.32
N HIS A 118 -14.68 -2.62 1.34
CA HIS A 118 -15.84 -2.44 0.46
C HIS A 118 -15.98 -3.54 -0.62
N LYS A 119 -14.98 -4.42 -0.77
CA LYS A 119 -14.97 -5.61 -1.66
C LYS A 119 -15.11 -5.33 -3.16
N ILE A 120 -14.84 -4.10 -3.62
CA ILE A 120 -14.83 -3.76 -5.05
C ILE A 120 -13.37 -3.80 -5.52
N THR A 121 -12.97 -4.91 -6.14
CA THR A 121 -11.58 -5.15 -6.58
C THR A 121 -11.46 -5.32 -8.09
N SER A 122 -12.53 -5.03 -8.82
CA SER A 122 -12.61 -5.05 -10.29
C SER A 122 -13.47 -3.87 -10.76
N GLU A 123 -13.80 -3.76 -12.04
CA GLU A 123 -14.80 -2.79 -12.52
C GLU A 123 -16.26 -3.19 -12.18
N SER A 124 -16.46 -4.39 -11.62
CA SER A 124 -17.77 -4.88 -11.17
C SER A 124 -18.05 -4.50 -9.72
N PHE A 125 -19.30 -4.10 -9.45
CA PHE A 125 -19.82 -3.84 -8.11
C PHE A 125 -20.51 -5.07 -7.47
N THR A 126 -20.60 -6.19 -8.20
CA THR A 126 -21.17 -7.43 -7.68
C THR A 126 -20.35 -7.93 -6.50
N GLY A 127 -21.02 -8.26 -5.39
CA GLY A 127 -20.35 -8.71 -4.16
C GLY A 127 -19.76 -7.59 -3.30
N SER A 128 -20.02 -6.32 -3.64
CA SER A 128 -19.61 -5.19 -2.80
C SER A 128 -20.26 -5.24 -1.41
N ASP A 129 -19.54 -4.76 -0.40
CA ASP A 129 -20.04 -4.61 0.97
C ASP A 129 -20.40 -3.14 1.28
N LEU A 130 -21.13 -2.51 0.35
CA LEU A 130 -21.60 -1.12 0.53
C LEU A 130 -22.71 -1.01 1.60
N VAL A 131 -23.26 -2.13 2.06
CA VAL A 131 -24.19 -2.16 3.20
C VAL A 131 -23.44 -1.86 4.50
N SER A 132 -22.30 -2.52 4.74
CA SER A 132 -21.47 -2.27 5.92
C SER A 132 -20.63 -0.99 5.77
N TYR A 133 -20.25 -0.67 4.52
CA TYR A 133 -19.42 0.48 4.17
C TYR A 133 -20.15 1.42 3.19
N PRO A 134 -21.21 2.11 3.64
CA PRO A 134 -22.01 2.96 2.77
C PRO A 134 -21.23 4.19 2.31
N THR A 135 -21.58 4.67 1.11
CA THR A 135 -20.98 5.87 0.51
C THR A 135 -21.37 7.14 1.26
N LEU A 136 -20.64 8.22 1.00
CA LEU A 136 -20.88 9.52 1.62
C LEU A 136 -22.28 10.06 1.34
N PHE A 137 -22.88 9.73 0.19
CA PHE A 137 -24.26 10.12 -0.11
C PHE A 137 -25.24 9.52 0.89
N THR A 138 -25.13 8.21 1.11
CA THR A 138 -25.90 7.44 2.08
C THR A 138 -25.69 7.95 3.50
N ARG A 139 -24.43 8.19 3.89
CA ARG A 139 -24.10 8.66 5.25
C ARG A 139 -24.58 10.08 5.52
N LEU A 140 -24.47 10.99 4.55
CA LEU A 140 -25.02 12.34 4.67
C LEU A 140 -26.54 12.30 4.80
N LYS A 141 -27.21 11.48 3.97
CA LYS A 141 -28.67 11.33 4.02
C LYS A 141 -29.15 10.76 5.35
N ALA A 142 -28.43 9.78 5.90
CA ALA A 142 -28.71 9.22 7.21
C ALA A 142 -28.48 10.23 8.36
N ALA A 143 -27.43 11.04 8.26
CA ALA A 143 -27.14 12.07 9.27
C ALA A 143 -28.16 13.20 9.28
N ASN A 144 -28.61 13.64 8.10
CA ASN A 144 -29.68 14.61 7.95
C ASN A 144 -30.45 14.36 6.65
N PRO A 145 -31.70 13.85 6.72
CA PRO A 145 -32.51 13.58 5.54
C PRO A 145 -32.73 14.79 4.63
N ARG A 146 -32.67 16.00 5.20
CA ARG A 146 -32.86 17.27 4.48
C ARG A 146 -31.66 17.68 3.63
N TYR A 147 -30.49 17.06 3.80
CA TYR A 147 -29.35 17.41 2.95
C TYR A 147 -29.66 17.13 1.49
N ARG A 148 -29.53 18.15 0.65
CA ARG A 148 -29.69 17.99 -0.79
C ARG A 148 -28.35 17.67 -1.41
N THR A 149 -28.20 16.43 -1.83
CA THR A 149 -26.97 15.85 -2.37
C THR A 149 -27.13 15.58 -3.87
N ILE A 150 -26.18 16.01 -4.69
CA ILE A 150 -26.27 15.92 -6.15
C ILE A 150 -25.08 15.15 -6.69
N SER A 151 -25.32 14.25 -7.64
CA SER A 151 -24.29 13.54 -8.40
C SER A 151 -24.47 13.77 -9.89
N ILE A 152 -23.45 14.34 -10.54
CA ILE A 152 -23.41 14.60 -11.98
C ILE A 152 -22.17 13.90 -12.52
N ALA A 153 -22.34 12.89 -13.35
CA ALA A 153 -21.25 12.00 -13.75
C ALA A 153 -21.35 11.65 -15.23
N VAL A 154 -20.21 11.40 -15.88
CA VAL A 154 -20.17 10.71 -17.18
C VAL A 154 -20.38 9.21 -16.99
N SER A 155 -19.80 8.65 -15.93
CA SER A 155 -19.88 7.21 -15.63
C SER A 155 -21.26 6.82 -15.11
N THR A 156 -21.99 6.02 -15.91
CA THR A 156 -23.25 5.40 -15.48
C THR A 156 -23.04 4.50 -14.26
N ALA A 157 -21.92 3.77 -14.23
CA ALA A 157 -21.60 2.85 -13.15
C ALA A 157 -21.39 3.58 -11.81
N PHE A 158 -20.77 4.76 -11.84
CA PHE A 158 -20.63 5.61 -10.65
C PHE A 158 -21.99 6.00 -10.06
N ASN A 159 -22.87 6.59 -10.87
CA ASN A 159 -24.18 7.04 -10.40
C ASN A 159 -25.07 5.90 -9.92
N THR A 160 -25.05 4.77 -10.63
CA THR A 160 -25.92 3.63 -10.33
C THR A 160 -25.53 2.92 -9.04
N ASN A 161 -24.22 2.81 -8.76
CA ASN A 161 -23.73 1.98 -7.66
C ASN A 161 -23.25 2.77 -6.44
N LEU A 162 -22.73 3.98 -6.62
CA LEU A 162 -22.09 4.75 -5.54
C LEU A 162 -22.90 5.97 -5.10
N ALA A 163 -23.70 6.54 -6.01
CA ALA A 163 -24.55 7.70 -5.71
C ALA A 163 -26.02 7.33 -5.42
N ILE A 164 -26.29 6.09 -4.99
CA ILE A 164 -27.66 5.55 -4.83
C ILE A 164 -28.58 6.51 -4.08
N ASP A 165 -28.12 7.03 -2.94
CA ASP A 165 -28.87 7.94 -2.06
C ASP A 165 -28.62 9.43 -2.31
N ALA A 166 -28.03 9.77 -3.47
CA ALA A 166 -28.04 11.15 -3.94
C ALA A 166 -29.49 11.60 -4.19
N THR A 167 -29.80 12.84 -3.81
CA THR A 167 -31.13 13.44 -3.98
C THR A 167 -31.48 13.59 -5.46
N GLU A 168 -30.51 14.01 -6.28
CA GLU A 168 -30.62 14.02 -7.74
C GLU A 168 -29.35 13.40 -8.35
N LYS A 169 -29.54 12.65 -9.43
CA LYS A 169 -28.47 12.02 -10.22
C LYS A 169 -28.64 12.42 -11.68
N GLN A 170 -27.55 12.83 -12.32
CA GLN A 170 -27.48 13.07 -13.75
C GLN A 170 -26.33 12.28 -14.34
N THR A 171 -26.65 11.38 -15.26
CA THR A 171 -25.65 10.67 -16.07
C THR A 171 -25.62 11.34 -17.44
N LEU A 172 -24.46 11.90 -17.79
CA LEU A 172 -24.24 12.68 -19.00
C LEU A 172 -23.22 11.99 -19.89
N THR A 173 -23.08 12.44 -21.14
CA THR A 173 -22.23 11.78 -22.13
C THR A 173 -20.84 12.39 -22.26
N THR A 174 -20.64 13.64 -21.81
CA THR A 174 -19.37 14.35 -21.95
C THR A 174 -19.04 15.17 -20.71
N ASP A 175 -17.75 15.38 -20.49
CA ASP A 175 -17.22 16.25 -19.45
C ASP A 175 -17.70 17.71 -19.60
N LEU A 176 -17.89 18.16 -20.85
CA LEU A 176 -18.48 19.47 -21.14
C LEU A 176 -19.91 19.58 -20.58
N ALA A 177 -20.73 18.56 -20.81
CA ALA A 177 -22.10 18.51 -20.30
C ALA A 177 -22.13 18.44 -18.76
N VAL A 178 -21.20 17.69 -18.14
CA VAL A 178 -21.04 17.68 -16.66
C VAL A 178 -20.71 19.07 -16.14
N LYS A 179 -19.75 19.78 -16.75
CA LYS A 179 -19.43 21.17 -16.40
C LYS A 179 -20.64 22.09 -16.56
N ASP A 180 -21.37 22.02 -17.66
CA ASP A 180 -22.56 22.85 -17.90
C ASP A 180 -23.66 22.60 -16.85
N ALA A 181 -23.91 21.34 -16.51
CA ALA A 181 -24.88 20.96 -15.48
C ALA A 181 -24.44 21.41 -14.08
N LEU A 182 -23.15 21.31 -13.74
CA LEU A 182 -22.59 21.83 -12.49
C LEU A 182 -22.77 23.35 -12.37
N ILE A 183 -22.50 24.10 -13.44
CA ILE A 183 -22.71 25.56 -13.47
C ILE A 183 -24.20 25.89 -13.28
N SER A 184 -25.10 25.16 -13.95
CA SER A 184 -26.55 25.35 -13.82
C SER A 184 -27.05 25.08 -12.39
N GLU A 185 -26.54 24.02 -11.76
CA GLU A 185 -26.79 23.65 -10.37
C GLU A 185 -26.29 24.74 -9.40
N LEU A 186 -25.08 25.26 -9.62
CA LEU A 186 -24.50 26.33 -8.82
C LEU A 186 -25.23 27.67 -8.98
N LYS A 187 -25.90 27.95 -10.10
CA LYS A 187 -26.66 29.20 -10.29
C LYS A 187 -27.94 29.26 -9.48
N THR A 188 -28.69 28.17 -9.50
CA THR A 188 -30.14 28.22 -9.24
C THR A 188 -30.59 27.44 -8.00
N LYS A 189 -29.73 26.57 -7.46
CA LYS A 189 -30.14 25.62 -6.42
C LYS A 189 -29.24 25.65 -5.19
N ASP A 190 -29.78 25.11 -4.10
CA ASP A 190 -29.17 25.12 -2.76
C ASP A 190 -28.71 23.70 -2.34
N ALA A 191 -27.82 23.09 -3.12
CA ALA A 191 -27.20 21.81 -2.76
C ALA A 191 -26.27 21.95 -1.54
N ASP A 192 -26.27 20.95 -0.67
CA ASP A 192 -25.33 20.84 0.46
C ASP A 192 -24.06 20.07 0.06
N LEU A 193 -24.20 19.15 -0.90
CA LEU A 193 -23.12 18.45 -1.56
C LEU A 193 -23.40 18.40 -3.06
N ILE A 194 -22.40 18.76 -3.86
CA ILE A 194 -22.40 18.56 -5.31
C ILE A 194 -21.18 17.71 -5.66
N VAL A 195 -21.38 16.56 -6.29
CA VAL A 195 -20.31 15.71 -6.83
C VAL A 195 -20.34 15.77 -8.35
N GLY A 196 -19.22 16.12 -8.96
CA GLY A 196 -19.00 16.11 -10.40
C GLY A 196 -17.93 15.07 -10.77
N GLN A 197 -18.23 14.10 -11.61
CA GLN A 197 -17.26 13.12 -12.10
C GLN A 197 -16.99 13.32 -13.60
N PHE A 198 -15.70 13.46 -13.92
CA PHE A 198 -15.17 13.69 -15.26
C PHE A 198 -14.27 12.52 -15.68
N HIS A 199 -14.22 12.21 -16.97
CA HIS A 199 -13.62 10.97 -17.48
C HIS A 199 -12.66 11.11 -18.66
N SER A 200 -12.59 12.26 -19.33
CA SER A 200 -11.81 12.41 -20.58
C SER A 200 -10.32 12.08 -20.44
N ALA A 201 -9.67 12.46 -19.33
CA ALA A 201 -8.26 12.13 -19.10
C ALA A 201 -8.03 10.61 -18.93
N GLU A 202 -8.96 9.89 -18.30
CA GLU A 202 -8.91 8.43 -18.23
C GLU A 202 -9.07 7.79 -19.61
N VAL A 203 -9.98 8.29 -20.43
CA VAL A 203 -10.18 7.79 -21.81
C VAL A 203 -8.90 7.96 -22.64
N GLU A 204 -8.33 9.17 -22.64
CA GLU A 204 -7.11 9.45 -23.40
C GLU A 204 -5.89 8.71 -22.84
N GLY A 205 -5.78 8.60 -21.52
CA GLY A 205 -4.71 7.88 -20.85
C GLY A 205 -4.76 6.38 -21.12
N ALA A 206 -5.95 5.76 -21.09
CA ALA A 206 -6.12 4.35 -21.39
C ALA A 206 -5.83 4.03 -22.87
N ALA A 207 -6.21 4.93 -23.78
CA ALA A 207 -5.99 4.74 -25.22
C ALA A 207 -4.54 5.00 -25.64
N ASN A 208 -3.88 6.01 -25.07
CA ASN A 208 -2.62 6.53 -25.60
C ASN A 208 -1.46 6.57 -24.58
N GLY A 209 -1.73 6.32 -23.30
CA GLY A 209 -0.76 6.34 -22.19
C GLY A 209 -0.90 7.55 -21.27
N TYR A 210 -0.57 7.36 -19.99
CA TYR A 210 -0.77 8.33 -18.89
C TYR A 210 0.47 9.21 -18.59
N GLU A 211 1.43 9.30 -19.51
CA GLU A 211 2.63 10.11 -19.32
C GLU A 211 2.43 11.54 -19.82
N THR A 212 3.15 12.50 -19.24
CA THR A 212 3.09 13.92 -19.66
C THR A 212 3.69 14.18 -21.04
N THR A 213 4.38 13.20 -21.62
CA THR A 213 4.83 13.22 -23.01
C THR A 213 3.69 12.90 -24.00
N ASN A 214 2.56 12.38 -23.52
CA ASN A 214 1.39 12.11 -24.35
C ASN A 214 0.56 13.39 -24.57
N THR A 215 0.44 13.82 -25.82
CA THR A 215 -0.24 15.07 -26.18
C THR A 215 -1.75 15.01 -25.98
N ALA A 216 -2.40 13.87 -26.24
CA ALA A 216 -3.85 13.73 -26.10
C ALA A 216 -4.26 13.75 -24.61
N TYR A 217 -3.54 13.01 -23.77
CA TYR A 217 -3.73 12.99 -22.32
C TYR A 217 -3.50 14.36 -21.67
N THR A 218 -2.42 15.06 -22.04
CA THR A 218 -2.13 16.41 -21.51
C THR A 218 -3.13 17.46 -22.01
N ALA A 219 -3.64 17.34 -23.24
CA ALA A 219 -4.72 18.17 -23.74
C ALA A 219 -6.03 17.96 -22.95
N ALA A 220 -6.41 16.71 -22.66
CA ALA A 220 -7.57 16.40 -21.83
C ALA A 220 -7.45 17.02 -20.43
N ILE A 221 -6.29 16.90 -19.77
CA ILE A 221 -6.03 17.56 -18.48
C ILE A 221 -6.20 19.08 -18.58
N THR A 222 -5.69 19.69 -19.65
CA THR A 222 -5.80 21.14 -19.89
C THR A 222 -7.26 21.57 -20.08
N THR A 223 -8.06 20.78 -20.78
CA THR A 223 -9.50 21.02 -20.93
C THR A 223 -10.24 20.92 -19.60
N LEU A 224 -9.95 19.88 -18.81
CA LEU A 224 -10.51 19.71 -17.46
C LEU A 224 -10.14 20.87 -16.53
N ASP A 225 -8.91 21.37 -16.60
CA ASP A 225 -8.49 22.56 -15.85
C ASP A 225 -9.31 23.79 -16.23
N GLY A 226 -9.58 23.99 -17.52
CA GLY A 226 -10.48 25.04 -17.99
C GLY A 226 -11.91 24.90 -17.43
N TYR A 227 -12.42 23.68 -17.33
CA TYR A 227 -13.74 23.41 -16.72
C TYR A 227 -13.77 23.74 -15.23
N ILE A 228 -12.72 23.37 -14.49
CA ILE A 228 -12.54 23.74 -13.08
C ILE A 228 -12.56 25.27 -12.93
N GLY A 229 -11.84 26.00 -13.79
CA GLY A 229 -11.87 27.46 -13.78
C GLY A 229 -13.29 28.03 -13.91
N ASN A 230 -14.07 27.53 -14.86
CA ASN A 230 -15.46 27.95 -15.06
C ASN A 230 -16.35 27.63 -13.84
N ILE A 231 -16.23 26.44 -13.27
CA ILE A 231 -17.00 26.01 -12.09
C ILE A 231 -16.65 26.86 -10.86
N MET A 232 -15.35 27.12 -10.63
CA MET A 232 -14.90 27.95 -9.51
C MET A 232 -15.33 29.42 -9.65
N ASN A 233 -15.39 29.95 -10.87
CA ASN A 233 -15.92 31.28 -11.14
C ASN A 233 -17.42 31.35 -10.81
N GLU A 234 -18.20 30.36 -11.23
CA GLU A 234 -19.63 30.30 -10.92
C GLU A 234 -19.88 30.15 -9.41
N LEU A 235 -19.10 29.29 -8.74
CA LEU A 235 -19.18 29.11 -7.29
C LEU A 235 -19.03 30.44 -6.55
N LYS A 236 -18.04 31.27 -6.95
CA LYS A 236 -17.79 32.60 -6.37
C LYS A 236 -18.85 33.63 -6.74
N ALA A 237 -19.52 33.46 -7.89
CA ALA A 237 -20.57 34.37 -8.36
C ALA A 237 -21.94 34.12 -7.70
N ARG A 238 -22.08 33.06 -6.89
CA ARG A 238 -23.33 32.73 -6.20
C ARG A 238 -23.83 33.90 -5.33
N PRO A 239 -25.13 34.28 -5.42
CA PRO A 239 -25.68 35.38 -4.64
C PRO A 239 -25.52 35.22 -3.12
N ASN A 240 -25.53 33.98 -2.63
CA ASN A 240 -25.39 33.67 -1.21
C ASN A 240 -23.98 33.22 -0.81
N PHE A 241 -22.96 33.33 -1.67
CA PHE A 241 -21.61 32.81 -1.39
C PHE A 241 -21.04 33.28 -0.05
N ILE A 242 -21.25 34.55 0.32
CA ILE A 242 -20.80 35.14 1.59
C ILE A 242 -21.44 34.47 2.81
N LYS A 243 -22.66 33.93 2.67
CA LYS A 243 -23.40 33.21 3.72
C LYS A 243 -23.15 31.69 3.68
N GLU A 244 -22.28 31.23 2.79
CA GLU A 244 -21.96 29.82 2.59
C GLU A 244 -20.50 29.55 2.97
N ASN A 245 -20.24 28.37 3.50
CA ASN A 245 -18.89 27.92 3.83
C ASN A 245 -18.56 26.66 3.02
N TRP A 246 -17.97 26.87 1.84
CA TRP A 246 -17.68 25.81 0.89
C TRP A 246 -16.33 25.14 1.16
N LEU A 247 -16.33 23.82 1.28
CA LEU A 247 -15.15 23.00 1.03
C LEU A 247 -15.20 22.55 -0.43
N VAL A 248 -14.18 22.92 -1.21
CA VAL A 248 -14.01 22.36 -2.55
C VAL A 248 -12.97 21.26 -2.47
N VAL A 249 -13.35 20.05 -2.90
CA VAL A 249 -12.47 18.90 -3.03
C VAL A 249 -12.23 18.66 -4.51
N ILE A 250 -10.98 18.62 -4.94
CA ILE A 250 -10.61 18.22 -6.32
C ILE A 250 -9.64 17.06 -6.20
N ALA A 251 -9.99 15.92 -6.78
CA ALA A 251 -9.17 14.73 -6.67
C ALA A 251 -9.28 13.83 -7.90
N SER A 252 -8.29 12.95 -8.09
CA SER A 252 -8.38 11.84 -9.04
C SER A 252 -8.61 10.50 -8.35
N ASN A 253 -9.37 9.62 -9.02
CA ASN A 253 -9.71 8.30 -8.49
C ASN A 253 -8.52 7.34 -8.43
N LYS A 254 -7.68 7.41 -9.44
CA LYS A 254 -6.47 6.62 -9.62
C LYS A 254 -5.54 7.31 -10.62
N GLY A 255 -4.36 6.75 -10.79
CA GLY A 255 -3.48 7.06 -11.90
C GLY A 255 -3.69 6.09 -13.06
N GLY A 256 -2.60 5.79 -13.76
CA GLY A 256 -2.62 4.85 -14.87
C GLY A 256 -1.24 4.30 -15.18
N VAL A 257 -1.22 3.28 -16.04
CA VAL A 257 0.03 2.57 -16.37
C VAL A 257 0.99 3.54 -17.04
N ALA A 258 2.21 3.54 -16.53
CA ALA A 258 3.29 4.41 -16.97
C ALA A 258 4.62 3.66 -16.81
N VAL A 259 5.64 4.09 -17.54
CA VAL A 259 6.91 3.35 -17.56
C VAL A 259 7.65 3.64 -16.26
N THR A 260 7.85 2.62 -15.42
CA THR A 260 8.81 2.72 -14.31
C THR A 260 10.20 2.92 -14.88
N LEU A 261 10.83 4.06 -14.55
CA LEU A 261 12.18 4.37 -15.01
C LEU A 261 13.18 3.31 -14.50
N PRO A 262 14.04 2.76 -15.39
CA PRO A 262 15.13 1.90 -14.97
C PRO A 262 15.97 2.57 -13.89
N GLY A 263 16.17 1.90 -12.75
CA GLY A 263 16.92 2.45 -11.62
C GLY A 263 16.10 3.28 -10.63
N SER A 264 14.77 3.41 -10.79
CA SER A 264 13.92 4.02 -9.75
C SER A 264 14.13 3.33 -8.41
N SER A 265 14.41 4.07 -7.34
CA SER A 265 14.51 3.53 -5.97
C SER A 265 13.14 3.17 -5.39
N ASP A 266 12.09 3.84 -5.87
CA ASP A 266 10.71 3.59 -5.46
C ASP A 266 10.02 2.66 -6.46
N LEU A 267 9.85 1.41 -6.08
CA LEU A 267 8.99 0.44 -6.78
C LEU A 267 7.83 -0.05 -5.91
N GLY A 268 7.62 0.59 -4.74
CA GLY A 268 6.54 0.28 -3.82
C GLY A 268 5.23 0.95 -4.24
N ALA A 269 4.31 1.14 -3.29
CA ALA A 269 3.00 1.74 -3.58
C ALA A 269 3.10 3.17 -4.14
N TYR A 270 4.06 3.97 -3.64
CA TYR A 270 4.31 5.33 -4.15
C TYR A 270 4.99 5.36 -5.52
N GLY A 271 5.76 4.33 -5.85
CA GLY A 271 6.39 4.13 -7.17
C GLY A 271 5.46 3.53 -8.21
N ASP A 272 4.27 3.04 -7.83
CA ASP A 272 3.27 2.48 -8.72
C ASP A 272 2.41 3.60 -9.34
N PRO A 273 2.59 3.90 -10.64
CA PRO A 273 1.90 5.02 -11.27
C PRO A 273 0.39 4.81 -11.41
N THR A 274 -0.10 3.56 -11.29
CA THR A 274 -1.54 3.26 -11.34
C THR A 274 -2.28 3.74 -10.10
N ARG A 275 -1.57 3.92 -8.98
CA ARG A 275 -2.13 4.33 -7.68
C ARG A 275 -2.05 5.82 -7.44
N ASN A 276 -1.09 6.48 -8.07
CA ASN A 276 -0.82 7.89 -7.84
C ASN A 276 -2.01 8.76 -8.25
N ASN A 277 -2.56 9.47 -7.29
CA ASN A 277 -3.58 10.48 -7.49
C ASN A 277 -3.15 11.83 -6.89
N PHE A 278 -3.95 12.85 -7.12
CA PHE A 278 -3.85 14.11 -6.40
C PHE A 278 -5.13 14.39 -5.64
N ILE A 279 -5.00 15.13 -4.54
CA ILE A 279 -6.13 15.52 -3.70
C ILE A 279 -5.89 16.94 -3.19
N ILE A 280 -6.87 17.81 -3.39
CA ILE A 280 -6.85 19.21 -2.99
C ILE A 280 -8.09 19.48 -2.15
N TYR A 281 -7.91 20.00 -0.93
CA TYR A 281 -8.97 20.56 -0.11
C TYR A 281 -8.83 22.08 -0.07
N TYR A 282 -9.76 22.78 -0.72
CA TYR A 282 -9.76 24.23 -0.87
C TYR A 282 -10.86 24.90 -0.06
N ASN A 283 -10.51 26.04 0.52
CA ASN A 283 -11.42 27.06 1.00
C ASN A 283 -10.68 28.40 0.95
N PRO A 284 -11.33 29.52 0.58
CA PRO A 284 -10.66 30.83 0.51
C PRO A 284 -9.99 31.27 1.82
N LYS A 285 -10.40 30.71 2.97
CA LYS A 285 -9.83 30.99 4.29
C LYS A 285 -8.66 30.09 4.66
N PHE A 286 -8.29 29.11 3.83
CA PHE A 286 -7.17 28.23 4.13
C PHE A 286 -5.83 28.87 3.77
N SER A 287 -4.85 28.58 4.63
CA SER A 287 -3.43 28.74 4.32
C SER A 287 -2.97 27.60 3.42
N THR A 288 -2.04 27.89 2.49
CA THR A 288 -1.45 26.85 1.65
C THR A 288 -0.67 25.83 2.48
N GLN A 289 -0.91 24.54 2.26
CA GLN A 289 -0.13 23.46 2.86
C GLN A 289 0.05 22.30 1.86
N PRO A 290 1.19 22.24 1.14
CA PRO A 290 1.53 21.05 0.38
C PRO A 290 1.95 19.91 1.32
N LEU A 291 1.52 18.70 1.01
CA LEU A 291 1.91 17.47 1.69
C LEU A 291 2.58 16.55 0.66
N SER A 292 3.83 16.20 0.92
CA SER A 292 4.61 15.33 0.04
C SER A 292 4.83 13.96 0.69
N ARG A 293 4.94 12.93 -0.15
CA ARG A 293 5.26 11.57 0.32
C ARG A 293 6.63 11.54 1.01
N PRO A 294 6.91 10.53 1.85
CA PRO A 294 8.23 10.33 2.43
C PRO A 294 9.26 10.01 1.34
N ASP A 295 10.54 10.18 1.66
CA ASP A 295 11.62 9.69 0.80
C ASP A 295 11.47 8.17 0.61
N ALA A 296 11.53 7.72 -0.64
CA ALA A 296 11.41 6.30 -0.97
C ALA A 296 12.49 5.43 -0.30
N ASN A 297 13.67 5.99 -0.01
CA ASN A 297 14.75 5.33 0.69
C ASN A 297 14.58 5.35 2.23
N SER A 298 13.54 6.01 2.73
CA SER A 298 13.23 6.07 4.17
C SER A 298 12.23 5.00 4.63
N PHE A 299 11.69 4.20 3.70
CA PHE A 299 10.82 3.08 4.07
C PHE A 299 11.67 1.92 4.59
N PRO A 300 11.51 1.51 5.86
CA PRO A 300 12.23 0.35 6.35
C PRO A 300 11.67 -0.91 5.69
N TYR A 301 12.57 -1.80 5.28
CA TYR A 301 12.22 -3.18 5.00
C TYR A 301 12.11 -3.90 6.34
N VAL A 302 10.90 -4.36 6.67
CA VAL A 302 10.58 -4.93 7.97
C VAL A 302 10.07 -6.35 7.80
N GLY A 303 10.53 -7.25 8.67
CA GLY A 303 9.95 -8.59 8.73
C GLY A 303 10.80 -9.60 9.48
N PHE A 304 10.55 -10.87 9.16
CA PHE A 304 11.35 -12.00 9.62
C PHE A 304 12.07 -12.64 8.45
N GLY A 305 13.17 -13.32 8.74
CA GLY A 305 13.93 -14.11 7.78
C GLY A 305 14.71 -15.24 8.44
N PRO A 306 14.89 -16.39 7.76
CA PRO A 306 15.79 -17.43 8.22
C PRO A 306 17.25 -16.94 8.12
N ARG A 307 17.97 -17.03 9.24
CA ARG A 307 19.39 -16.68 9.32
C ARG A 307 20.23 -17.96 9.29
N PHE A 308 21.07 -18.05 8.27
CA PHE A 308 22.01 -19.12 8.01
C PHE A 308 23.40 -18.68 8.45
N GLN A 309 23.87 -19.26 9.56
CA GLN A 309 25.20 -19.02 10.07
C GLN A 309 26.07 -20.26 9.91
N ALA A 310 27.28 -20.10 9.39
CA ALA A 310 28.30 -21.14 9.41
C ALA A 310 29.46 -20.69 10.29
N THR A 311 29.80 -21.53 11.26
CA THR A 311 30.98 -21.43 12.12
C THR A 311 31.86 -22.66 11.90
N THR A 312 32.96 -22.76 12.64
CA THR A 312 33.80 -23.96 12.65
C THR A 312 33.17 -25.15 13.38
N THR A 313 32.06 -24.94 14.11
CA THR A 313 31.39 -25.98 14.93
C THR A 313 29.91 -26.20 14.60
N SER A 314 29.25 -25.26 13.92
CA SER A 314 27.83 -25.33 13.56
C SER A 314 27.57 -24.76 12.16
N SER A 315 26.48 -25.18 11.52
CA SER A 315 26.14 -24.72 10.17
C SER A 315 24.65 -24.77 9.90
N GLY A 316 24.02 -23.60 9.83
CA GLY A 316 22.62 -23.43 9.47
C GLY A 316 22.41 -23.67 7.97
N SER A 317 21.53 -24.61 7.63
CA SER A 317 21.15 -24.88 6.24
C SER A 317 19.69 -25.28 6.10
N ALA A 318 19.15 -25.07 4.89
CA ALA A 318 17.84 -25.55 4.48
C ALA A 318 17.92 -26.29 3.15
N THR A 319 17.18 -27.39 3.01
CA THR A 319 17.16 -28.21 1.79
C THR A 319 15.74 -28.53 1.33
N LEU A 320 15.56 -28.62 0.01
CA LEU A 320 14.33 -29.17 -0.60
C LEU A 320 14.42 -30.69 -0.75
N ASN A 321 13.41 -31.41 -0.26
CA ASN A 321 13.28 -32.85 -0.49
C ASN A 321 13.05 -33.20 -1.97
N ASN A 322 12.34 -32.34 -2.70
CA ASN A 322 12.15 -32.51 -4.13
C ASN A 322 13.42 -32.14 -4.90
N THR A 323 14.23 -33.15 -5.21
CA THR A 323 15.52 -32.99 -5.90
C THR A 323 15.37 -32.64 -7.39
N ALA A 324 14.16 -32.60 -7.95
CA ALA A 324 13.96 -32.06 -9.29
C ALA A 324 14.04 -30.53 -9.33
N ILE A 325 13.77 -29.84 -8.22
CA ILE A 325 13.81 -28.37 -8.17
C ILE A 325 15.25 -27.87 -8.31
N GLY A 326 15.42 -26.84 -9.14
CA GLY A 326 16.72 -26.27 -9.50
C GLY A 326 17.50 -27.08 -10.55
N ASN A 327 16.91 -28.12 -11.14
CA ASN A 327 17.42 -28.74 -12.37
C ASN A 327 16.90 -27.95 -13.58
N PHE A 328 17.82 -27.32 -14.31
CA PHE A 328 17.49 -26.44 -15.45
C PHE A 328 17.59 -27.12 -16.82
N GLY A 329 18.06 -28.36 -16.87
CA GLY A 329 18.25 -29.12 -18.10
C GLY A 329 19.12 -28.42 -19.14
N THR A 330 18.94 -28.79 -20.40
CA THR A 330 19.59 -28.17 -21.57
C THR A 330 18.64 -27.26 -22.37
N THR A 331 17.35 -27.28 -22.06
CA THR A 331 16.28 -26.51 -22.72
C THR A 331 15.44 -25.74 -21.70
N GLY A 332 14.55 -24.87 -22.19
CA GLY A 332 13.64 -24.09 -21.35
C GLY A 332 14.27 -22.82 -20.81
N GLU A 333 13.39 -21.94 -20.38
CA GLU A 333 13.69 -20.59 -19.90
C GLU A 333 13.28 -20.45 -18.45
N PHE A 334 14.09 -19.76 -17.67
CA PHE A 334 13.93 -19.69 -16.21
C PHE A 334 14.39 -18.35 -15.67
N THR A 335 13.79 -17.95 -14.55
CA THR A 335 14.26 -16.84 -13.72
C THR A 335 14.37 -17.36 -12.29
N PHE A 336 15.47 -17.08 -11.62
CA PHE A 336 15.67 -17.38 -10.21
C PHE A 336 16.09 -16.10 -9.49
N MET A 337 15.40 -15.74 -8.41
CA MET A 337 15.71 -14.53 -7.65
C MET A 337 15.53 -14.73 -6.15
N PHE A 338 16.23 -13.93 -5.37
CA PHE A 338 16.15 -13.92 -3.91
C PHE A 338 16.67 -12.59 -3.37
N LYS A 339 16.42 -12.35 -2.09
CA LYS A 339 16.99 -11.22 -1.33
C LYS A 339 17.93 -11.76 -0.27
N MET A 340 19.03 -11.06 -0.03
CA MET A 340 19.97 -11.42 1.03
C MET A 340 20.53 -10.22 1.76
N ARG A 341 20.91 -10.45 3.02
CA ARG A 341 21.74 -9.55 3.83
C ARG A 341 22.83 -10.38 4.47
N ASN A 342 24.07 -9.90 4.45
CA ASN A 342 25.22 -10.59 5.04
C ASN A 342 25.82 -9.74 6.17
N ASP A 343 25.73 -10.26 7.39
CA ASP A 343 26.22 -9.64 8.63
C ASP A 343 27.57 -10.24 9.10
N ALA A 344 28.26 -11.00 8.24
CA ALA A 344 29.58 -11.53 8.58
C ALA A 344 30.61 -10.40 8.69
N SER A 345 31.43 -10.41 9.75
CA SER A 345 32.38 -9.35 10.09
C SER A 345 33.73 -9.43 9.36
N SER A 346 33.97 -10.46 8.56
CA SER A 346 35.27 -10.71 7.94
C SER A 346 35.13 -11.19 6.49
N PRO A 347 36.17 -11.01 5.66
CA PRO A 347 36.16 -11.53 4.31
C PRO A 347 36.09 -13.05 4.18
N ASN A 348 35.19 -13.49 3.31
CA ASN A 348 34.95 -14.89 3.00
C ASN A 348 35.53 -15.28 1.65
N TYR A 349 36.11 -16.46 1.56
CA TYR A 349 36.65 -17.00 0.32
C TYR A 349 36.08 -18.39 0.08
N TYR A 350 35.24 -18.51 -0.95
CA TYR A 350 34.65 -19.75 -1.46
C TYR A 350 33.51 -20.45 -0.68
N PRO A 351 32.95 -19.99 0.46
CA PRO A 351 31.76 -20.65 0.98
C PRO A 351 30.61 -20.43 0.00
N ALA A 352 30.03 -21.54 -0.47
CA ALA A 352 28.78 -21.50 -1.21
C ALA A 352 27.64 -21.19 -0.23
N PHE A 353 26.62 -20.45 -0.66
CA PHE A 353 25.51 -20.06 0.22
C PHE A 353 24.13 -20.36 -0.33
N LEU A 354 24.03 -20.63 -1.64
CA LEU A 354 22.78 -20.99 -2.29
C LEU A 354 23.08 -21.75 -3.58
N GLY A 355 22.52 -22.93 -3.77
CA GLY A 355 22.77 -23.69 -5.00
C GLY A 355 22.37 -25.16 -4.93
N LYS A 356 22.76 -25.89 -5.96
CA LYS A 356 22.42 -27.31 -6.13
C LYS A 356 23.62 -28.08 -6.67
N ARG A 357 24.33 -28.74 -5.76
CA ARG A 357 25.52 -29.57 -6.03
C ARG A 357 25.79 -30.50 -4.84
N ALA A 358 26.38 -31.67 -5.11
CA ALA A 358 26.80 -32.60 -4.05
C ALA A 358 27.95 -32.03 -3.20
N ASN A 359 29.05 -31.63 -3.85
CA ASN A 359 30.17 -30.95 -3.20
C ASN A 359 29.90 -29.43 -3.11
N PHE A 360 29.11 -29.02 -2.10
CA PHE A 360 28.53 -27.67 -2.06
C PHE A 360 29.57 -26.52 -2.10
N ASN A 361 30.68 -26.63 -1.35
CA ASN A 361 31.76 -25.62 -1.32
C ASN A 361 32.82 -25.79 -2.43
N SER A 362 32.61 -26.69 -3.40
CA SER A 362 33.54 -26.86 -4.52
C SER A 362 32.90 -26.40 -5.82
N VAL A 363 33.71 -25.83 -6.73
CA VAL A 363 33.34 -25.60 -8.13
C VAL A 363 33.54 -26.85 -8.99
N ASP A 364 34.14 -27.89 -8.42
CA ASP A 364 34.32 -29.19 -9.05
C ASP A 364 33.05 -30.03 -8.86
N GLY A 365 32.53 -30.56 -9.96
CA GLY A 365 31.34 -31.41 -10.00
C GLY A 365 30.12 -30.76 -10.64
N LEU A 366 29.16 -31.61 -11.00
CA LEU A 366 27.96 -31.23 -11.74
C LEU A 366 27.00 -30.44 -10.84
N GLY A 367 26.57 -29.26 -11.28
CA GLY A 367 25.66 -28.40 -10.53
C GLY A 367 25.91 -26.91 -10.74
N TRP A 368 25.22 -26.09 -9.96
CA TRP A 368 25.40 -24.64 -9.94
C TRP A 368 25.35 -24.13 -8.50
N GLY A 369 25.91 -22.96 -8.24
CA GLY A 369 25.80 -22.34 -6.92
C GLY A 369 26.39 -20.95 -6.86
N PHE A 370 25.92 -20.17 -5.89
CA PHE A 370 26.50 -18.90 -5.52
C PHE A 370 27.56 -19.08 -4.44
N LEU A 371 28.73 -18.47 -4.64
CA LEU A 371 29.88 -18.56 -3.73
C LEU A 371 30.47 -17.18 -3.49
N PHE A 372 30.93 -16.90 -2.28
CA PHE A 372 31.62 -15.64 -1.98
C PHE A 372 33.05 -15.61 -2.52
N GLY A 373 33.49 -14.40 -2.89
CA GLY A 373 34.88 -14.06 -3.19
C GLY A 373 35.19 -12.71 -2.57
N ALA A 374 35.75 -12.70 -1.37
CA ALA A 374 35.86 -11.51 -0.53
C ALA A 374 34.49 -10.82 -0.34
N ASP A 375 34.38 -9.50 -0.56
CA ASP A 375 33.11 -8.75 -0.43
C ASP A 375 32.10 -9.07 -1.55
N ASP A 376 32.54 -9.73 -2.60
CA ASP A 376 31.80 -10.06 -3.82
C ASP A 376 31.24 -11.50 -3.77
N TYR A 377 30.44 -11.87 -4.75
CA TYR A 377 30.01 -13.23 -5.00
C TYR A 377 30.05 -13.58 -6.48
N GLN A 378 30.07 -14.87 -6.78
CA GLN A 378 29.98 -15.38 -8.15
C GLN A 378 28.90 -16.45 -8.25
N LEU A 379 28.30 -16.58 -9.43
CA LEU A 379 27.43 -17.71 -9.77
C LEU A 379 28.22 -18.70 -10.61
N ASP A 380 28.58 -19.85 -10.03
CA ASP A 380 29.20 -20.94 -10.77
C ASP A 380 28.15 -21.78 -11.51
N TRP A 381 28.41 -22.07 -12.79
CA TRP A 381 27.53 -22.84 -13.64
C TRP A 381 28.25 -24.06 -14.25
N GLY A 382 28.28 -25.17 -13.52
CA GLY A 382 28.97 -26.39 -13.94
C GLY A 382 30.47 -26.18 -14.11
N GLY A 383 31.11 -25.50 -13.16
CA GLY A 383 32.52 -25.16 -13.14
C GLY A 383 32.91 -23.98 -14.05
N SER A 384 32.11 -23.63 -15.06
CA SER A 384 32.28 -22.45 -15.91
C SER A 384 31.06 -22.29 -16.83
N PRO A 385 30.53 -21.06 -17.03
CA PRO A 385 31.07 -19.76 -16.61
C PRO A 385 30.87 -19.44 -15.11
N ARG A 386 31.59 -18.41 -14.62
CA ARG A 386 31.49 -17.87 -13.25
C ARG A 386 31.34 -16.34 -13.23
N PRO A 387 30.22 -15.79 -13.69
CA PRO A 387 29.94 -14.36 -13.58
C PRO A 387 30.05 -13.86 -12.13
N GLY A 388 30.77 -12.76 -11.93
CA GLY A 388 30.77 -12.00 -10.67
C GLY A 388 29.52 -11.14 -10.53
N GLY A 389 29.03 -11.00 -9.30
CA GLY A 389 27.78 -10.33 -8.96
C GLY A 389 27.95 -8.94 -8.33
N GLY A 390 29.18 -8.56 -7.97
CA GLY A 390 29.47 -7.34 -7.25
C GLY A 390 29.39 -7.51 -5.74
N LYS A 391 29.77 -6.44 -5.03
CA LYS A 391 29.83 -6.43 -3.56
C LYS A 391 28.44 -6.54 -2.95
N VAL A 392 28.28 -7.46 -1.99
CA VAL A 392 27.02 -7.70 -1.26
C VAL A 392 27.22 -7.98 0.24
N ARG A 393 28.43 -7.77 0.75
CA ARG A 393 28.76 -7.91 2.18
C ARG A 393 29.10 -6.56 2.79
N ASP A 394 28.06 -5.78 3.03
CA ASP A 394 28.11 -4.45 3.64
C ASP A 394 27.04 -4.28 4.74
N GLY A 395 26.37 -5.37 5.13
CA GLY A 395 25.33 -5.36 6.14
C GLY A 395 23.99 -4.78 5.67
N VAL A 396 23.81 -4.47 4.38
CA VAL A 396 22.51 -4.05 3.84
C VAL A 396 21.83 -5.18 3.05
N TRP A 397 20.54 -5.01 2.78
CA TRP A 397 19.83 -5.92 1.89
C TRP A 397 20.23 -5.70 0.44
N HIS A 398 20.37 -6.80 -0.30
CA HIS A 398 20.57 -6.86 -1.74
C HIS A 398 19.54 -7.77 -2.38
N SER A 399 19.16 -7.46 -3.62
CA SER A 399 18.38 -8.37 -4.47
C SER A 399 19.31 -9.01 -5.48
N ILE A 400 19.23 -10.33 -5.65
CA ILE A 400 20.07 -11.10 -6.56
C ILE A 400 19.17 -11.95 -7.44
N ALA A 401 19.47 -11.98 -8.74
CA ALA A 401 18.75 -12.83 -9.67
C ALA A 401 19.65 -13.33 -10.81
N PHE A 402 19.32 -14.49 -11.36
CA PHE A 402 19.76 -14.85 -12.71
C PHE A 402 18.57 -15.24 -13.56
N LYS A 403 18.75 -15.14 -14.89
CA LYS A 403 17.83 -15.73 -15.85
C LYS A 403 18.55 -16.58 -16.88
N ILE A 404 17.84 -17.57 -17.37
CA ILE A 404 18.20 -18.46 -18.46
C ILE A 404 17.21 -18.23 -19.59
N PHE A 405 17.70 -17.89 -20.77
CA PHE A 405 16.85 -17.53 -21.91
C PHE A 405 17.49 -17.96 -23.22
N THR A 406 16.70 -18.04 -24.28
CA THR A 406 17.17 -18.41 -25.62
C THR A 406 17.14 -17.19 -26.53
N LEU A 407 18.27 -16.92 -27.19
CA LEU A 407 18.37 -15.88 -28.21
C LEU A 407 18.96 -16.51 -29.47
N SER A 408 18.23 -16.42 -30.58
CA SER A 408 18.63 -17.00 -31.88
C SER A 408 19.06 -18.48 -31.78
N GLY A 409 18.30 -19.28 -31.03
CA GLY A 409 18.56 -20.71 -30.84
C GLY A 409 19.72 -21.06 -29.89
N THR A 410 20.40 -20.07 -29.32
CA THR A 410 21.48 -20.27 -28.33
C THR A 410 20.98 -19.94 -26.93
N ARG A 411 21.26 -20.80 -25.97
CA ARG A 411 20.89 -20.60 -24.56
C ARG A 411 21.92 -19.76 -23.80
N TYR A 412 21.44 -18.75 -23.09
CA TYR A 412 22.25 -17.80 -22.34
C TYR A 412 21.87 -17.72 -20.87
N LEU A 413 22.84 -17.35 -20.05
CA LEU A 413 22.69 -16.97 -18.64
C LEU A 413 23.01 -15.47 -18.47
N ALA A 414 22.21 -14.76 -17.68
CA ALA A 414 22.51 -13.39 -17.26
C ALA A 414 22.30 -13.23 -15.76
N LEU A 415 23.26 -12.59 -15.09
CA LEU A 415 23.25 -12.31 -13.64
C LEU A 415 22.89 -10.84 -13.38
N PHE A 416 22.10 -10.61 -12.33
CA PHE A 416 21.63 -9.31 -11.88
C PHE A 416 21.81 -9.16 -10.37
N THR A 417 22.12 -7.93 -9.95
CA THR A 417 22.21 -7.53 -8.54
C THR A 417 21.62 -6.14 -8.41
N ASP A 418 20.73 -5.94 -7.43
CA ASP A 418 20.12 -4.64 -7.11
C ASP A 418 19.43 -3.99 -8.31
N GLY A 419 18.78 -4.81 -9.15
CA GLY A 419 18.12 -4.36 -10.37
C GLY A 419 19.06 -4.07 -11.54
N VAL A 420 20.37 -4.31 -11.40
CA VAL A 420 21.36 -4.03 -12.44
C VAL A 420 21.93 -5.33 -13.01
N LYS A 421 21.89 -5.47 -14.34
CA LYS A 421 22.55 -6.58 -15.04
C LYS A 421 24.07 -6.48 -14.89
N LYS A 422 24.68 -7.51 -14.29
CA LYS A 422 26.12 -7.53 -14.00
C LYS A 422 26.96 -8.10 -15.12
N THR A 423 26.38 -8.96 -15.96
CA THR A 423 27.12 -9.68 -16.98
C THR A 423 26.52 -9.55 -18.37
N ALA A 424 27.38 -9.60 -19.39
CA ALA A 424 26.95 -9.92 -20.74
C ALA A 424 26.23 -11.27 -20.78
N ASN A 425 25.49 -11.54 -21.85
CA ASN A 425 24.80 -12.80 -22.05
C ASN A 425 25.84 -13.93 -22.16
N LEU A 426 25.91 -14.82 -21.17
CA LEU A 426 26.89 -15.89 -21.12
C LEU A 426 26.35 -17.14 -21.81
N ASN A 427 27.03 -17.63 -22.83
CA ASN A 427 26.60 -18.82 -23.56
C ASN A 427 26.70 -20.07 -22.66
N ILE A 428 25.56 -20.75 -22.46
CA ILE A 428 25.45 -21.99 -21.70
C ILE A 428 24.83 -23.13 -22.54
N ASN A 429 24.80 -22.99 -23.86
CA ASN A 429 24.08 -23.89 -24.77
C ASN A 429 24.50 -25.37 -24.66
N SER A 430 25.77 -25.63 -24.36
CA SER A 430 26.33 -26.98 -24.21
C SER A 430 26.37 -27.46 -22.75
N LYS A 431 25.76 -26.72 -21.81
CA LYS A 431 25.84 -27.01 -20.38
C LYS A 431 24.56 -27.63 -19.85
N ASN A 432 24.72 -28.72 -19.11
CA ASN A 432 23.67 -29.31 -18.27
C ASN A 432 24.18 -29.31 -16.83
N VAL A 433 23.46 -28.67 -15.92
CA VAL A 433 23.82 -28.60 -14.49
C VAL A 433 22.96 -29.52 -13.62
N ASN A 434 22.16 -30.39 -14.24
CA ASN A 434 21.26 -31.28 -13.52
C ASN A 434 22.02 -32.26 -12.64
N ASN A 435 21.50 -32.49 -11.44
CA ASN A 435 22.05 -33.47 -10.50
C ASN A 435 20.97 -33.93 -9.51
N SER A 436 21.32 -34.92 -8.68
CA SER A 436 20.43 -35.50 -7.66
C SER A 436 20.55 -34.86 -6.27
N ALA A 437 21.44 -33.88 -6.06
CA ALA A 437 21.56 -33.20 -4.78
C ALA A 437 20.33 -32.31 -4.51
N ALA A 438 20.01 -32.03 -3.25
CA ALA A 438 18.95 -31.08 -2.92
C ALA A 438 19.34 -29.65 -3.34
N LEU A 439 18.34 -28.83 -3.72
CA LEU A 439 18.53 -27.37 -3.70
C LEU A 439 18.73 -26.96 -2.24
N ARG A 440 19.79 -26.20 -1.97
CA ARG A 440 20.24 -25.86 -0.61
C ARG A 440 20.41 -24.36 -0.45
N ILE A 441 20.01 -23.86 0.71
CA ILE A 441 20.30 -22.53 1.25
C ILE A 441 21.21 -22.70 2.48
N GLY A 442 22.19 -21.82 2.65
CA GLY A 442 23.14 -21.84 3.76
C GLY A 442 24.41 -22.64 3.44
N ALA A 443 25.53 -22.18 3.99
CA ALA A 443 26.85 -22.73 3.72
C ALA A 443 27.08 -24.09 4.40
N ASN A 444 28.19 -24.76 4.07
CA ASN A 444 28.71 -25.87 4.87
C ASN A 444 29.31 -25.36 6.19
N LEU A 445 29.67 -26.30 7.08
CA LEU A 445 30.55 -26.03 8.21
C LEU A 445 31.83 -25.34 7.71
N ALA A 446 32.23 -24.25 8.35
CA ALA A 446 33.41 -23.50 7.96
C ALA A 446 34.67 -24.30 8.32
N GLY A 447 35.55 -24.53 7.36
CA GLY A 447 36.84 -25.17 7.63
C GLY A 447 37.82 -24.27 8.38
N ASN A 448 37.63 -22.94 8.29
CA ASN A 448 38.47 -21.91 8.89
C ASN A 448 37.72 -20.55 8.88
N ASP A 449 38.36 -19.51 9.42
CA ASP A 449 37.76 -18.17 9.58
C ASP A 449 37.36 -17.51 8.25
N SER A 450 37.97 -17.91 7.13
CA SER A 450 37.64 -17.39 5.80
C SER A 450 36.38 -18.01 5.18
N GLU A 451 35.73 -18.96 5.87
CA GLU A 451 34.51 -19.62 5.39
C GLU A 451 33.27 -19.29 6.26
N LEU A 452 33.41 -18.42 7.26
CA LEU A 452 32.36 -18.05 8.22
C LEU A 452 31.23 -17.25 7.57
N THR A 453 29.99 -17.72 7.61
CA THR A 453 28.84 -16.98 7.04
C THR A 453 27.88 -16.52 8.13
N ASN A 454 27.19 -15.40 7.91
CA ASN A 454 26.09 -14.93 8.74
C ASN A 454 25.07 -14.21 7.85
N ILE A 455 24.19 -14.98 7.20
CA ILE A 455 23.38 -14.50 6.08
C ILE A 455 21.91 -14.69 6.39
N ILE A 456 21.10 -13.68 6.10
CA ILE A 456 19.65 -13.85 5.97
C ILE A 456 19.35 -13.97 4.48
N ILE A 457 18.66 -15.03 4.06
CA ILE A 457 18.20 -15.23 2.68
C ILE A 457 16.70 -15.41 2.70
N LYS A 458 15.98 -14.60 1.91
CA LYS A 458 14.51 -14.65 1.85
C LYS A 458 13.98 -14.31 0.45
N ASP A 459 12.66 -14.40 0.27
CA ASP A 459 12.00 -14.19 -1.02
C ASP A 459 12.63 -15.00 -2.16
N VAL A 460 13.05 -16.23 -1.88
CA VAL A 460 13.61 -17.12 -2.90
C VAL A 460 12.47 -17.51 -3.84
N ALA A 461 12.63 -17.28 -5.13
CA ALA A 461 11.61 -17.58 -6.13
C ALA A 461 12.22 -18.12 -7.40
N LEU A 462 11.62 -19.19 -7.93
CA LEU A 462 12.01 -19.82 -9.16
C LEU A 462 10.82 -19.87 -10.12
N PHE A 463 11.03 -19.38 -11.34
CA PHE A 463 10.03 -19.27 -12.40
C PHE A 463 10.43 -20.11 -13.62
N ASN A 464 9.44 -20.66 -14.32
CA ASN A 464 9.60 -21.37 -15.59
C ASN A 464 9.46 -20.46 -16.83
N VAL A 465 9.89 -19.20 -16.70
CA VAL A 465 9.89 -18.19 -17.77
C VAL A 465 11.14 -17.32 -17.63
N ALA A 466 11.66 -16.83 -18.74
CA ALA A 466 12.65 -15.76 -18.73
C ALA A 466 11.96 -14.40 -18.74
N MET A 467 12.03 -13.68 -17.62
CA MET A 467 11.67 -12.26 -17.61
C MET A 467 12.61 -11.46 -18.53
N SER A 468 12.10 -10.43 -19.20
CA SER A 468 12.96 -9.46 -19.89
C SER A 468 13.91 -8.76 -18.89
N ASP A 469 14.96 -8.11 -19.38
CA ASP A 469 15.91 -7.42 -18.51
C ASP A 469 15.19 -6.35 -17.66
N ALA A 470 14.27 -5.58 -18.25
CA ALA A 470 13.50 -4.55 -17.56
C ALA A 470 12.52 -5.12 -16.52
N GLU A 471 11.82 -6.20 -16.86
CA GLU A 471 10.92 -6.88 -15.92
C GLU A 471 11.70 -7.47 -14.75
N LEU A 472 12.83 -8.13 -14.98
CA LEU A 472 13.63 -8.72 -13.92
C LEU A 472 14.22 -7.66 -13.00
N SER A 473 14.82 -6.61 -13.57
CA SER A 473 15.38 -5.46 -12.83
C SER A 473 14.37 -4.80 -11.88
N THR A 474 13.09 -4.86 -12.23
CA THR A 474 11.99 -4.33 -11.41
C THR A 474 11.51 -5.36 -10.39
N ASN A 475 11.19 -6.58 -10.83
CA ASN A 475 10.56 -7.60 -10.00
C ASN A 475 11.49 -8.13 -8.90
N MET A 476 12.80 -8.22 -9.14
CA MET A 476 13.74 -8.71 -8.13
C MET A 476 13.84 -7.81 -6.89
N ARG A 477 13.58 -6.50 -7.07
CA ARG A 477 13.62 -5.51 -5.99
C ARG A 477 12.30 -5.42 -5.21
N LYS A 478 11.18 -5.82 -5.81
CA LYS A 478 9.86 -5.84 -5.17
C LYS A 478 9.71 -7.04 -4.24
N GLU A 479 8.95 -6.90 -3.18
CA GLU A 479 8.39 -8.06 -2.47
C GLU A 479 7.37 -8.77 -3.37
N LEU A 480 7.51 -10.09 -3.49
CA LEU A 480 6.61 -10.89 -4.31
C LEU A 480 5.23 -11.01 -3.66
N THR A 481 4.19 -11.03 -4.48
CA THR A 481 2.81 -11.27 -4.06
C THR A 481 2.11 -12.18 -5.06
N ASN A 482 0.93 -12.67 -4.72
CA ASN A 482 0.09 -13.46 -5.62
C ASN A 482 -0.42 -12.67 -6.85
N LEU A 483 -0.21 -11.36 -6.88
CA LEU A 483 -0.53 -10.49 -8.02
C LEU A 483 0.66 -10.22 -8.92
N ASN A 484 1.82 -10.81 -8.64
CA ASN A 484 2.93 -10.73 -9.57
C ASN A 484 2.48 -11.29 -10.94
N PRO A 485 2.74 -10.60 -12.07
CA PRO A 485 2.31 -11.07 -13.39
C PRO A 485 2.84 -12.47 -13.75
N PHE A 486 3.95 -12.87 -13.15
CA PHE A 486 4.60 -14.17 -13.34
C PHE A 486 4.24 -15.20 -12.26
N PHE A 487 3.25 -14.94 -11.40
CA PHE A 487 2.88 -15.85 -10.32
C PHE A 487 2.50 -17.25 -10.85
N GLY A 488 1.78 -17.31 -11.99
CA GLY A 488 1.43 -18.56 -12.65
C GLY A 488 2.64 -19.36 -13.18
N ASN A 489 3.81 -18.71 -13.32
CA ASN A 489 5.06 -19.32 -13.78
C ASN A 489 5.92 -19.86 -12.63
N LEU A 490 5.49 -19.71 -11.37
CA LEU A 490 6.25 -20.17 -10.23
C LEU A 490 6.37 -21.70 -10.18
N ILE A 491 7.61 -22.16 -10.07
CA ILE A 491 8.00 -23.53 -9.70
C ILE A 491 8.06 -23.67 -8.17
N GLY A 492 8.44 -22.59 -7.48
CA GLY A 492 8.49 -22.48 -6.03
C GLY A 492 8.75 -21.03 -5.61
N TRP A 493 8.13 -20.62 -4.50
CA TRP A 493 8.34 -19.30 -3.90
C TRP A 493 8.33 -19.40 -2.38
N TRP A 494 9.41 -18.95 -1.76
CA TRP A 494 9.66 -19.06 -0.32
C TRP A 494 9.92 -17.67 0.26
N PRO A 495 8.87 -16.99 0.76
CA PRO A 495 8.99 -15.66 1.35
C PRO A 495 9.94 -15.64 2.56
N GLY A 496 10.00 -16.72 3.34
CA GLY A 496 10.84 -16.81 4.53
C GLY A 496 10.35 -15.97 5.71
N ASN A 497 9.06 -15.63 5.74
CA ASN A 497 8.46 -14.75 6.75
C ASN A 497 8.11 -15.47 8.06
N GLU A 498 8.43 -16.76 8.22
CA GLU A 498 8.10 -17.50 9.44
C GLU A 498 8.94 -17.02 10.64
N ALA A 499 8.26 -16.63 11.72
CA ALA A 499 8.89 -16.20 12.96
C ALA A 499 9.41 -17.36 13.83
N SER A 500 9.02 -18.61 13.52
CA SER A 500 9.45 -19.81 14.25
C SER A 500 9.33 -21.07 13.38
N GLY A 501 9.81 -22.21 13.89
CA GLY A 501 9.71 -23.52 13.22
C GLY A 501 10.85 -23.81 12.25
N ASN A 502 10.87 -25.07 11.78
CA ASN A 502 11.94 -25.64 10.94
C ASN A 502 11.58 -25.73 9.45
N THR A 503 10.50 -25.09 9.04
CA THR A 503 10.01 -25.12 7.66
C THR A 503 10.04 -23.71 7.08
N ILE A 504 10.49 -23.58 5.83
CA ILE A 504 10.25 -22.38 5.03
C ILE A 504 9.23 -22.78 3.96
N VAL A 505 8.03 -22.21 4.05
CA VAL A 505 6.85 -22.66 3.31
C VAL A 505 6.88 -22.15 1.88
N ASP A 506 6.46 -23.01 0.95
CA ASP A 506 6.25 -22.67 -0.45
C ASP A 506 4.87 -22.03 -0.67
N PHE A 507 4.85 -20.75 -1.01
CA PHE A 507 3.66 -19.95 -1.30
C PHE A 507 3.26 -19.96 -2.79
N SER A 508 3.97 -20.70 -3.66
CA SER A 508 3.58 -20.88 -5.06
C SER A 508 2.38 -21.84 -5.26
N GLY A 509 1.98 -22.54 -4.20
CA GLY A 509 0.97 -23.60 -4.26
C GLY A 509 1.47 -24.94 -4.79
N LYS A 510 2.79 -25.11 -4.98
CA LYS A 510 3.41 -26.39 -5.42
C LYS A 510 3.86 -27.29 -4.27
N GLY A 511 3.85 -26.78 -3.03
CA GLY A 511 4.15 -27.56 -1.82
C GLY A 511 5.61 -27.97 -1.67
N ASN A 512 6.54 -27.33 -2.38
CA ASN A 512 7.97 -27.61 -2.32
C ASN A 512 8.61 -26.95 -1.09
N ASN A 513 8.24 -27.33 0.14
CA ASN A 513 8.77 -26.68 1.35
C ASN A 513 10.26 -26.97 1.56
N PHE A 514 11.02 -25.96 1.99
CA PHE A 514 12.38 -26.15 2.52
C PHE A 514 12.31 -26.61 3.97
N ILE A 515 13.15 -27.57 4.32
CA ILE A 515 13.34 -28.02 5.70
C ILE A 515 14.68 -27.51 6.19
N THR A 516 14.66 -26.79 7.32
CA THR A 516 15.86 -26.27 7.97
C THR A 516 16.40 -27.27 8.99
N ASN A 517 17.72 -27.29 9.19
CA ASN A 517 18.30 -27.94 10.35
C ASN A 517 18.15 -27.07 11.62
N ALA A 518 18.62 -27.58 12.77
CA ALA A 518 18.47 -26.93 14.07
C ALA A 518 19.30 -25.65 14.23
N ASP A 519 20.32 -25.45 13.39
CA ASP A 519 21.23 -24.29 13.46
C ASP A 519 20.68 -23.05 12.72
N VAL A 520 19.57 -23.18 11.98
CA VAL A 520 18.90 -22.03 11.36
C VAL A 520 18.05 -21.31 12.39
N THR A 521 18.41 -20.06 12.66
CA THR A 521 17.64 -19.18 13.54
C THR A 521 16.64 -18.33 12.74
N ARG A 522 15.65 -17.74 13.42
CA ARG A 522 14.72 -16.76 12.83
C ARG A 522 15.08 -15.38 13.33
N ALA A 523 15.42 -14.48 12.42
CA ALA A 523 15.81 -13.11 12.76
C ALA A 523 14.72 -12.13 12.34
N SER A 524 14.31 -11.24 13.25
CA SER A 524 13.58 -10.03 12.89
C SER A 524 14.53 -8.98 12.36
N PHE A 525 14.06 -8.13 11.45
CA PHE A 525 14.83 -7.00 10.93
C PHE A 525 13.92 -5.80 10.63
N GLU A 526 14.50 -4.62 10.71
CA GLU A 526 13.92 -3.33 10.36
C GLU A 526 15.06 -2.46 9.83
N ASP A 527 15.27 -2.50 8.52
CA ASP A 527 16.46 -1.92 7.89
C ASP A 527 16.06 -0.99 6.75
N LEU A 528 16.77 0.14 6.62
CA LEU A 528 16.73 0.91 5.38
C LEU A 528 17.56 0.20 4.32
N SER A 529 16.99 -0.05 3.14
CA SER A 529 17.74 -0.57 2.00
C SER A 529 17.27 0.08 0.71
N PRO A 530 18.19 0.69 -0.08
CA PRO A 530 17.86 1.22 -1.40
C PRO A 530 17.70 0.13 -2.47
N ASN A 531 18.09 -1.11 -2.15
CA ASN A 531 18.16 -2.22 -3.10
C ASN A 531 16.92 -3.12 -3.08
N VAL A 532 16.01 -2.86 -2.15
CA VAL A 532 14.72 -3.52 -1.99
C VAL A 532 13.66 -2.44 -1.87
N SER A 533 12.54 -2.60 -2.57
CA SER A 533 11.39 -1.72 -2.45
C SER A 533 10.32 -2.43 -1.61
N PRO A 534 10.25 -2.15 -0.29
CA PRO A 534 9.34 -2.84 0.60
C PRO A 534 7.88 -2.43 0.39
N LEU A 535 6.96 -3.26 0.85
CA LEU A 535 5.58 -2.85 1.06
C LEU A 535 5.54 -1.75 2.13
N ILE A 536 4.78 -0.68 1.88
CA ILE A 536 4.70 0.44 2.83
C ILE A 536 3.73 0.13 3.98
N SER A 537 4.07 0.61 5.17
CA SER A 537 3.19 0.49 6.34
C SER A 537 1.98 1.43 6.24
N THR A 538 0.93 1.15 7.02
CA THR A 538 -0.20 2.07 7.19
C THR A 538 0.26 3.43 7.74
N ALA A 539 1.31 3.48 8.56
CA ALA A 539 1.85 4.74 9.07
C ALA A 539 2.46 5.58 7.94
N SER A 540 3.25 4.95 7.06
CA SER A 540 3.83 5.56 5.87
C SER A 540 2.75 6.03 4.89
N TYR A 541 1.72 5.22 4.65
CA TYR A 541 0.57 5.60 3.82
C TYR A 541 -0.10 6.87 4.36
N ARG A 542 -0.26 6.99 5.68
CA ARG A 542 -0.99 8.08 6.34
C ARG A 542 -0.24 9.40 6.46
N VAL A 543 0.95 9.57 5.86
CA VAL A 543 1.70 10.85 5.94
C VAL A 543 1.26 11.91 4.93
N VAL A 544 0.55 11.51 3.88
CA VAL A 544 -0.09 12.38 2.87
C VAL A 544 -1.57 12.07 2.75
N ILE A 545 -2.33 12.98 2.15
CA ILE A 545 -3.77 12.76 1.91
C ILE A 545 -3.94 11.61 0.93
N ASN A 546 -4.84 10.68 1.23
CA ASN A 546 -5.20 9.57 0.33
C ASN A 546 -6.70 9.53 0.06
N SER A 547 -7.12 8.74 -0.92
CA SER A 547 -8.51 8.66 -1.36
C SER A 547 -9.51 8.41 -0.23
N VAL A 548 -9.16 7.53 0.71
CA VAL A 548 -10.00 7.16 1.85
C VAL A 548 -10.21 8.30 2.86
N ASP A 549 -9.35 9.33 2.84
CA ASP A 549 -9.47 10.48 3.73
C ASP A 549 -10.62 11.42 3.31
N ILE A 550 -10.98 11.44 2.02
CA ILE A 550 -11.92 12.41 1.46
C ILE A 550 -13.29 12.35 2.15
N PRO A 551 -13.95 11.19 2.31
CA PRO A 551 -15.23 11.13 3.02
C PRO A 551 -15.10 11.57 4.47
N THR A 552 -14.02 11.19 5.15
CA THR A 552 -13.78 11.57 6.55
C THR A 552 -13.64 13.08 6.71
N GLN A 553 -12.92 13.73 5.79
CA GLN A 553 -12.77 15.19 5.77
C GLN A 553 -14.11 15.89 5.48
N ILE A 554 -14.92 15.34 4.56
CA ILE A 554 -16.26 15.85 4.23
C ILE A 554 -17.21 15.73 5.43
N TYR A 555 -17.22 14.59 6.14
CA TYR A 555 -18.06 14.43 7.34
C TYR A 555 -17.71 15.47 8.39
N GLN A 556 -16.42 15.66 8.68
CA GLN A 556 -15.98 16.67 9.63
C GLN A 556 -16.38 18.08 9.18
N TRP A 557 -16.19 18.41 7.90
CA TRP A 557 -16.60 19.72 7.37
C TRP A 557 -18.10 19.97 7.51
N MET A 558 -18.92 18.94 7.29
CA MET A 558 -20.38 19.01 7.42
C MET A 558 -20.85 18.97 8.89
N GLY A 559 -19.95 18.85 9.86
CA GLY A 559 -20.28 18.76 11.29
C GLY A 559 -20.81 17.39 11.71
N ILE A 560 -20.50 16.34 10.96
CA ILE A 560 -20.91 14.96 11.23
C ILE A 560 -19.73 14.24 11.87
N ALA A 561 -19.90 13.78 13.11
CA ALA A 561 -18.88 13.01 13.83
C ALA A 561 -18.90 11.54 13.39
N PRO A 562 -17.83 11.02 12.75
CA PRO A 562 -17.73 9.60 12.45
C PRO A 562 -17.73 8.75 13.72
N THR A 563 -18.49 7.65 13.73
CA THR A 563 -18.49 6.70 14.86
C THR A 563 -17.42 5.61 14.66
N ALA A 564 -16.91 5.02 15.74
CA ALA A 564 -15.93 3.93 15.65
C ALA A 564 -16.44 2.72 14.85
N ASN A 565 -17.76 2.46 14.90
CA ASN A 565 -18.41 1.36 14.17
C ASN A 565 -18.35 1.54 12.64
N TRP A 566 -18.10 2.75 12.16
CA TRP A 566 -17.95 3.02 10.74
C TRP A 566 -16.65 2.44 10.17
N LYS A 567 -15.67 2.11 11.02
CA LYS A 567 -14.40 1.47 10.67
C LYS A 567 -13.71 2.12 9.46
N LEU A 568 -13.73 3.45 9.39
CA LEU A 568 -13.09 4.22 8.31
C LEU A 568 -11.58 3.99 8.31
N ASP A 569 -10.99 3.90 7.11
CA ASP A 569 -9.54 3.85 6.93
C ASP A 569 -8.93 5.25 6.84
N GLY A 570 -9.74 6.23 6.44
CA GLY A 570 -9.34 7.62 6.36
C GLY A 570 -9.17 8.29 7.71
N LYS A 571 -8.38 9.36 7.71
CA LYS A 571 -8.23 10.29 8.83
C LYS A 571 -8.62 11.70 8.41
N VAL A 572 -8.77 12.56 9.42
CA VAL A 572 -9.01 13.98 9.23
C VAL A 572 -7.66 14.70 9.13
N TRP A 573 -7.57 15.64 8.21
CA TRP A 573 -6.43 16.53 8.08
C TRP A 573 -6.67 17.85 8.80
N LYS A 574 -5.67 18.32 9.53
CA LYS A 574 -5.72 19.63 10.18
C LYS A 574 -5.75 20.71 9.11
N LEU A 575 -6.87 21.43 9.02
CA LEU A 575 -7.02 22.57 8.14
C LEU A 575 -6.30 23.77 8.77
N LEU A 576 -5.38 24.38 8.03
CA LEU A 576 -4.71 25.62 8.43
C LEU A 576 -5.47 26.80 7.83
N TYR A 577 -5.78 27.79 8.65
CA TYR A 577 -6.49 28.99 8.23
C TYR A 577 -5.50 30.16 8.12
N THR A 578 -5.74 31.09 7.21
CA THR A 578 -5.06 32.38 7.24
C THR A 578 -5.69 33.19 8.37
N ASP A 579 -4.87 33.80 9.24
CA ASP A 579 -5.38 34.66 10.31
C ASP A 579 -6.26 35.74 9.69
N VAL A 580 -7.55 35.71 10.00
CA VAL A 580 -8.52 36.71 9.56
C VAL A 580 -8.29 37.95 10.41
N ARG A 581 -7.27 38.75 10.10
CA ARG A 581 -7.30 40.16 10.49
C ARG A 581 -8.19 40.86 9.48
N ASN A 582 -9.37 41.23 9.98
CA ASN A 582 -10.38 42.08 9.35
C ASN A 582 -9.78 43.05 8.32
N ASN A 583 -10.29 42.98 7.09
CA ASN A 583 -10.44 44.13 6.21
C ASN A 583 -11.80 44.02 5.52
#